data_AF-A0A428P3Z8-F1
#
_entry.id   AF-A0A428P3Z8-F1
#
_cell.length_a   1.000
_cell.length_b   1.000
_cell.length_c   1.000
_cell.angle_alpha   90.00
_cell.angle_beta   90.00
_cell.angle_gamma   90.00
#
_symmetry.space_group_name_H-M   'P 1'
#
loop_
_entity.id
_entity.type
_entity.pdbx_description
1 polymer ?
#
loop_
_entity_poly.entity_id
_entity_poly.type
_entity_poly.pdbx_seq_one_letter_code
_entity_poly.pdbx_strand_id
1 'polypeptide(L)'
;MSRLYHQCLDAASAWESQATGTTTDFIAAFFMVRVAAERFDIELSWNMFKLGCQYAEKIESRRLDNDPNSNSTNLDNSVLNAGRKGFWELVTMDVYFRLIHNKPPAIMACRPDAKVNLPWLAGPGSQVGEETTTTIRFLIDSRRTFILMEFFQLLEDSKARPEPELVSKTEALCRDIETLCTSSGGLRMIESDGQLWTIAGVALEGYSCIIFMLRRAIRVRSGIPEDQELDPEVTNHSLVLNASRYILEIVALLLAAIPSMGTVAVTV
;
A
#
# COMPACT_ATOMS: atom_id res chain seq x y z
N MET A 1 16.87 -19.08 0.54
CA MET A 1 15.64 -18.29 0.27
C MET A 1 14.56 -19.07 -0.49
N SER A 2 14.85 -19.78 -1.59
CA SER A 2 13.85 -20.60 -2.33
C SER A 2 13.14 -21.68 -1.49
N ARG A 3 13.85 -22.39 -0.61
CA ARG A 3 13.27 -23.45 0.24
C ARG A 3 12.20 -22.95 1.21
N LEU A 4 12.38 -21.78 1.80
CA LEU A 4 11.40 -21.18 2.72
C LEU A 4 10.10 -20.83 1.99
N TYR A 5 10.20 -20.33 0.76
CA TYR A 5 9.01 -20.01 -0.04
C TYR A 5 8.19 -21.25 -0.37
N HIS A 6 8.83 -22.35 -0.78
CA HIS A 6 8.13 -23.61 -1.02
C HIS A 6 7.45 -24.14 0.25
N GLN A 7 8.11 -24.03 1.42
CA GLN A 7 7.49 -24.40 2.69
C GLN A 7 6.28 -23.52 3.03
N CYS A 8 6.33 -22.22 2.71
CA CYS A 8 5.16 -21.35 2.86
C CYS A 8 4.03 -21.76 1.92
N LEU A 9 4.31 -22.18 0.68
CA LEU A 9 3.30 -22.68 -0.24
C LEU A 9 2.65 -23.98 0.26
N ASP A 10 3.45 -24.93 0.74
CA ASP A 10 2.95 -26.18 1.31
C ASP A 10 2.07 -25.91 2.53
N ALA A 11 2.51 -25.02 3.42
CA ALA A 11 1.76 -24.61 4.60
C ALA A 11 0.46 -23.87 4.23
N ALA A 12 0.51 -22.97 3.24
CA ALA A 12 -0.65 -22.25 2.76
C ALA A 12 -1.71 -23.19 2.17
N SER A 13 -1.29 -24.16 1.36
CA SER A 13 -2.19 -25.16 0.77
C SER A 13 -2.87 -26.02 1.85
N ALA A 14 -2.11 -26.46 2.85
CA ALA A 14 -2.65 -27.24 3.96
C ALA A 14 -3.63 -26.43 4.81
N TRP A 15 -3.31 -25.16 5.09
CA TRP A 15 -4.15 -24.23 5.83
C TRP A 15 -5.45 -23.89 5.08
N GLU A 16 -5.37 -23.55 3.80
CA GLU A 16 -6.52 -23.11 3.00
C GLU A 16 -7.62 -24.19 2.96
N SER A 17 -7.25 -25.47 2.93
CA SER A 17 -8.20 -26.59 2.99
C SER A 17 -9.01 -26.68 4.30
N GLN A 18 -8.53 -26.04 5.36
CA GLN A 18 -9.09 -26.07 6.71
C GLN A 18 -9.61 -24.70 7.19
N ALA A 19 -9.44 -23.65 6.38
CA ALA A 19 -9.78 -22.29 6.76
C ALA A 19 -11.29 -22.12 6.95
N THR A 20 -11.69 -21.43 8.02
CA THR A 20 -13.12 -21.22 8.37
C THR A 20 -13.53 -19.76 8.35
N GLY A 21 -12.60 -18.84 8.12
CA GLY A 21 -12.81 -17.39 8.06
C GLY A 21 -12.59 -16.69 9.40
N THR A 22 -11.63 -17.18 10.18
CA THR A 22 -11.22 -16.61 11.48
C THR A 22 -10.22 -15.45 11.30
N THR A 23 -9.93 -14.74 12.39
CA THR A 23 -8.83 -13.76 12.43
C THR A 23 -7.48 -14.39 12.09
N THR A 24 -7.24 -15.64 12.49
CA THR A 24 -6.02 -16.37 12.10
C THR A 24 -5.97 -16.60 10.59
N ASP A 25 -7.10 -16.94 9.97
CA ASP A 25 -7.19 -17.10 8.52
C ASP A 25 -6.91 -15.77 7.79
N PHE A 26 -7.43 -14.66 8.31
CA PHE A 26 -7.11 -13.32 7.82
C PHE A 26 -5.61 -13.01 7.89
N ILE A 27 -4.98 -13.25 9.05
CA ILE A 27 -3.55 -13.00 9.24
C ILE A 27 -2.71 -13.87 8.31
N ALA A 28 -3.06 -15.16 8.17
CA ALA A 28 -2.36 -16.09 7.28
C ALA A 28 -2.44 -15.66 5.81
N ALA A 29 -3.63 -15.25 5.34
CA ALA A 29 -3.82 -14.72 4.01
C ALA A 29 -2.93 -13.49 3.76
N PHE A 30 -2.96 -12.51 4.67
CA PHE A 30 -2.20 -11.27 4.53
C PHE A 30 -0.68 -11.48 4.62
N PHE A 31 -0.23 -12.44 5.43
CA PHE A 31 1.17 -12.86 5.45
C PHE A 31 1.60 -13.42 4.09
N MET A 32 0.77 -14.28 3.50
CA MET A 32 1.04 -14.85 2.17
C MET A 32 1.03 -13.81 1.04
N VAL A 33 0.26 -12.72 1.16
CA VAL A 33 0.35 -11.57 0.24
C VAL A 33 1.79 -11.06 0.16
N ARG A 34 2.42 -10.82 1.31
CA ARG A 34 3.80 -10.30 1.40
C ARG A 34 4.82 -11.32 0.90
N VAL A 35 4.72 -12.56 1.34
CA VAL A 35 5.64 -13.64 0.94
C VAL A 35 5.62 -13.87 -0.58
N ALA A 36 4.44 -13.86 -1.20
CA ALA A 36 4.32 -14.00 -2.65
C ALA A 36 4.86 -12.76 -3.39
N ALA A 37 4.60 -11.56 -2.88
CA ALA A 37 5.11 -10.31 -3.47
C ALA A 37 6.65 -10.24 -3.44
N GLU A 38 7.30 -10.67 -2.35
CA GLU A 38 8.77 -10.76 -2.25
C GLU A 38 9.40 -11.73 -3.26
N ARG A 39 8.61 -12.65 -3.79
CA ARG A 39 9.01 -13.60 -4.83
C ARG A 39 8.57 -13.18 -6.22
N PHE A 40 7.98 -12.00 -6.36
CA PHE A 40 7.38 -11.50 -7.60
C PHE A 40 6.26 -12.41 -8.13
N ASP A 41 5.67 -13.25 -7.30
CA ASP A 41 4.46 -14.01 -7.63
C ASP A 41 3.23 -13.15 -7.36
N ILE A 42 2.98 -12.22 -8.29
CA ILE A 42 1.94 -11.20 -8.17
C ILE A 42 0.54 -11.83 -8.26
N GLU A 43 0.37 -12.93 -9.00
CA GLU A 43 -0.93 -13.62 -9.07
C GLU A 43 -1.30 -14.27 -7.75
N LEU A 44 -0.37 -15.01 -7.14
CA LEU A 44 -0.61 -15.58 -5.82
C LEU A 44 -0.82 -14.49 -4.76
N SER A 45 0.00 -13.44 -4.79
CA SER A 45 -0.14 -12.29 -3.89
C SER A 45 -1.53 -11.67 -3.99
N TRP A 46 -2.03 -11.47 -5.22
CA TRP A 46 -3.36 -10.95 -5.46
C TRP A 46 -4.49 -11.91 -5.02
N ASN A 47 -4.33 -13.21 -5.26
CA ASN A 47 -5.32 -14.21 -4.82
C ASN A 47 -5.43 -14.27 -3.30
N MET A 48 -4.29 -14.23 -2.61
CA MET A 48 -4.24 -14.19 -1.15
C MET A 48 -4.83 -12.88 -0.60
N PHE A 49 -4.64 -11.76 -1.29
CA PHE A 49 -5.25 -10.49 -0.90
C PHE A 49 -6.77 -10.54 -0.98
N LYS A 50 -7.34 -11.04 -2.09
CA LYS A 50 -8.79 -11.25 -2.22
C LYS A 50 -9.34 -12.16 -1.11
N LEU A 51 -8.63 -13.24 -0.80
CA LEU A 51 -9.01 -14.16 0.27
C LEU A 51 -8.98 -13.46 1.64
N GLY A 52 -7.96 -12.64 1.90
CA GLY A 52 -7.88 -11.78 3.07
C GLY A 52 -9.06 -10.81 3.18
N CYS A 53 -9.45 -10.15 2.09
CA CYS A 53 -10.64 -9.29 2.06
C CYS A 53 -11.91 -10.06 2.43
N GLN A 54 -12.11 -11.27 1.89
CA GLN A 54 -13.27 -12.12 2.23
C GLN A 54 -13.31 -12.51 3.71
N TYR A 55 -12.15 -12.77 4.32
CA TYR A 55 -12.07 -13.04 5.75
C TYR A 55 -12.34 -11.78 6.58
N ALA A 56 -11.80 -10.63 6.17
CA ALA A 56 -12.08 -9.34 6.81
C ALA A 56 -13.59 -9.04 6.80
N GLU A 57 -14.30 -9.27 5.70
CA GLU A 57 -15.75 -9.10 5.63
C GLU A 57 -16.51 -9.98 6.63
N LYS A 58 -16.12 -11.25 6.74
CA LYS A 58 -16.73 -12.21 7.68
C LYS A 58 -16.50 -11.76 9.13
N ILE A 59 -15.32 -11.23 9.43
CA ILE A 59 -14.96 -10.72 10.76
C ILE A 59 -15.71 -9.40 11.06
N GLU A 60 -15.73 -8.48 10.09
CA GLU A 60 -16.33 -7.13 10.16
C GLU A 60 -17.86 -7.10 9.94
N SER A 61 -18.51 -8.25 9.72
CA SER A 61 -19.97 -8.37 9.85
C SER A 61 -20.42 -7.95 11.26
N ARG A 62 -19.51 -7.96 12.24
CA ARG A 62 -19.61 -7.21 13.50
C ARG A 62 -19.19 -5.75 13.28
N ARG A 63 -20.17 -4.90 12.96
CA ARG A 63 -20.06 -3.47 12.59
C ARG A 63 -19.04 -2.65 13.41
N LEU A 64 -18.11 -1.98 12.71
CA LEU A 64 -17.16 -1.00 13.29
C LEU A 64 -17.79 0.39 13.55
N ASP A 65 -18.79 0.81 12.76
CA ASP A 65 -19.34 2.18 12.82
C ASP A 65 -20.88 2.28 12.65
N ASN A 66 -21.61 1.16 12.50
CA ASN A 66 -22.96 1.16 11.88
C ASN A 66 -24.15 0.66 12.73
N ASP A 67 -24.05 0.58 14.05
CA ASP A 67 -25.23 0.20 14.86
C ASP A 67 -25.64 1.26 15.90
N PRO A 68 -26.54 2.19 15.53
CA PRO A 68 -27.08 3.19 16.46
C PRO A 68 -27.96 2.57 17.57
N ASN A 69 -28.33 1.30 17.45
CA ASN A 69 -29.09 0.53 18.46
C ASN A 69 -28.24 -0.54 19.16
N SER A 70 -26.97 -0.71 18.79
CA SER A 70 -26.10 -1.56 19.59
C SER A 70 -25.82 -0.84 20.89
N ASN A 71 -26.12 -1.48 22.00
CA ASN A 71 -25.49 -1.18 23.28
C ASN A 71 -24.00 -1.55 23.20
N SER A 72 -23.24 -0.97 22.25
CA SER A 72 -21.79 -1.08 22.10
C SER A 72 -21.06 -0.29 23.18
N THR A 73 -21.68 -0.11 24.34
CA THR A 73 -21.12 0.49 25.55
C THR A 73 -20.01 -0.36 26.17
N ASN A 74 -19.67 -1.53 25.59
CA ASN A 74 -18.72 -2.48 26.16
C ASN A 74 -17.61 -2.99 25.21
N LEU A 75 -17.53 -2.55 23.94
CA LEU A 75 -16.37 -2.91 23.11
C LEU A 75 -15.24 -1.92 23.39
N ASP A 76 -14.09 -2.43 23.80
CA ASP A 76 -12.91 -1.62 24.08
C ASP A 76 -12.58 -0.74 22.86
N ASN A 77 -12.44 0.55 23.11
CA ASN A 77 -12.03 1.55 22.13
C ASN A 77 -10.74 1.13 21.40
N SER A 78 -9.84 0.40 22.08
CA SER A 78 -8.62 -0.12 21.46
C SER A 78 -8.90 -1.12 20.33
N VAL A 79 -9.91 -1.98 20.50
CA VAL A 79 -10.30 -3.03 19.55
C VAL A 79 -10.97 -2.41 18.32
N LEU A 80 -11.86 -1.44 18.53
CA LEU A 80 -12.46 -0.66 17.43
C LEU A 80 -11.40 0.08 16.63
N ASN A 81 -10.43 0.70 17.32
CA ASN A 81 -9.35 1.42 16.66
C ASN A 81 -8.44 0.49 15.85
N ALA A 82 -8.12 -0.70 16.37
CA ALA A 82 -7.37 -1.72 15.65
C ALA A 82 -8.11 -2.20 14.40
N GLY A 83 -9.42 -2.42 14.49
CA GLY A 83 -10.26 -2.77 13.34
C GLY A 83 -10.23 -1.70 12.24
N ARG A 84 -10.37 -0.41 12.60
CA ARG A 84 -10.25 0.70 11.64
C ARG A 84 -8.87 0.75 10.98
N LYS A 85 -7.78 0.55 11.74
CA LYS A 85 -6.42 0.48 11.17
C LYS A 85 -6.30 -0.64 10.14
N GLY A 86 -6.76 -1.84 10.47
CA GLY A 86 -6.76 -2.98 9.55
C GLY A 86 -7.57 -2.72 8.28
N PHE A 87 -8.76 -2.12 8.39
CA PHE A 87 -9.56 -1.74 7.24
C PHE A 87 -8.81 -0.77 6.31
N TRP A 88 -8.21 0.30 6.85
CA TRP A 88 -7.49 1.28 6.05
C TRP A 88 -6.20 0.72 5.43
N GLU A 89 -5.54 -0.24 6.08
CA GLU A 89 -4.42 -0.98 5.49
C GLU A 89 -4.87 -1.82 4.28
N LEU A 90 -6.04 -2.46 4.36
CA LEU A 90 -6.63 -3.18 3.23
C LEU A 90 -6.95 -2.22 2.07
N VAL A 91 -7.60 -1.09 2.34
CA VAL A 91 -7.89 -0.07 1.30
C VAL A 91 -6.60 0.41 0.64
N THR A 92 -5.57 0.67 1.44
CA THR A 92 -4.24 1.07 0.95
C THR A 92 -3.66 0.01 0.02
N MET A 93 -3.71 -1.27 0.38
CA MET A 93 -3.23 -2.36 -0.49
C MET A 93 -4.04 -2.50 -1.78
N ASP A 94 -5.37 -2.35 -1.73
CA ASP A 94 -6.23 -2.44 -2.91
C ASP A 94 -5.82 -1.39 -3.96
N VAL A 95 -5.64 -0.14 -3.54
CA VAL A 95 -5.21 0.93 -4.46
C VAL A 95 -3.80 0.68 -5.02
N TYR A 96 -2.89 0.04 -4.26
CA TYR A 96 -1.57 -0.35 -4.76
C TYR A 96 -1.62 -1.46 -5.81
N PHE A 97 -2.37 -2.53 -5.55
CA PHE A 97 -2.54 -3.60 -6.53
C PHE A 97 -3.13 -3.08 -7.84
N ARG A 98 -4.08 -2.15 -7.74
CA ARG A 98 -4.68 -1.48 -8.92
C ARG A 98 -3.68 -0.62 -9.66
N LEU A 99 -2.85 0.14 -8.94
CA LEU A 99 -1.94 1.12 -9.55
C LEU A 99 -0.72 0.44 -10.19
N ILE A 100 -0.05 -0.43 -9.44
CA ILE A 100 1.25 -1.01 -9.80
C ILE A 100 1.07 -2.26 -10.65
N HIS A 101 0.11 -3.12 -10.28
CA HIS A 101 -0.08 -4.44 -10.90
C HIS A 101 -1.30 -4.52 -11.82
N ASN A 102 -1.99 -3.40 -12.03
CA ASN A 102 -3.18 -3.29 -12.86
C ASN A 102 -4.27 -4.32 -12.51
N LYS A 103 -4.39 -4.68 -11.22
CA LYS A 103 -5.45 -5.57 -10.75
C LYS A 103 -6.79 -4.83 -10.68
N PRO A 104 -7.92 -5.51 -10.87
CA PRO A 104 -9.23 -4.93 -10.60
C PRO A 104 -9.38 -4.65 -9.09
N PRO A 105 -10.29 -3.74 -8.69
CA PRO A 105 -10.60 -3.55 -7.27
C PRO A 105 -11.12 -4.85 -6.63
N ALA A 106 -10.58 -5.24 -5.48
CA ALA A 106 -11.11 -6.32 -4.64
C ALA A 106 -12.04 -5.76 -3.56
N ILE A 107 -11.68 -4.65 -2.92
CA ILE A 107 -12.47 -4.10 -1.79
C ILE A 107 -13.71 -3.36 -2.26
N MET A 108 -13.71 -2.74 -3.44
CA MET A 108 -14.94 -2.13 -4.00
C MET A 108 -16.01 -3.16 -4.36
N ALA A 109 -15.66 -4.44 -4.56
CA ALA A 109 -16.66 -5.50 -4.67
C ALA A 109 -17.33 -5.83 -3.32
N CYS A 110 -16.66 -5.48 -2.22
CA CYS A 110 -17.03 -5.85 -0.86
C CYS A 110 -18.01 -4.86 -0.22
N ARG A 111 -17.77 -3.53 -0.31
CA ARG A 111 -18.67 -2.52 0.30
C ARG A 111 -18.60 -1.13 -0.37
N PRO A 112 -19.42 -0.83 -1.38
CA PRO A 112 -19.51 0.53 -1.94
C PRO A 112 -20.12 1.57 -0.98
N ASP A 113 -20.73 1.14 0.13
CA ASP A 113 -21.45 1.97 1.12
C ASP A 113 -20.75 2.09 2.50
N ALA A 114 -19.59 1.43 2.68
CA ALA A 114 -18.89 1.45 3.96
C ALA A 114 -18.25 2.82 4.25
N LYS A 115 -18.88 3.58 5.15
CA LYS A 115 -18.26 4.74 5.80
C LYS A 115 -17.52 4.27 7.06
N VAL A 116 -16.26 3.87 6.90
CA VAL A 116 -15.39 3.56 8.05
C VAL A 116 -14.64 4.82 8.45
N ASN A 117 -14.74 5.19 9.72
CA ASN A 117 -14.02 6.35 10.24
C ASN A 117 -12.50 6.12 10.20
N LEU A 118 -11.72 7.20 10.10
CA LEU A 118 -10.28 7.10 10.32
C LEU A 118 -10.00 6.64 11.76
N PRO A 119 -8.96 5.81 11.99
CA PRO A 119 -8.56 5.43 13.33
C PRO A 119 -8.06 6.65 14.10
N TRP A 120 -8.19 6.57 15.42
CA TRP A 120 -7.63 7.56 16.33
C TRP A 120 -6.10 7.47 16.34
N LEU A 121 -5.47 8.64 16.20
CA LEU A 121 -4.05 8.85 16.47
C LEU A 121 -3.85 8.74 17.99
N ALA A 122 -2.67 8.26 18.42
CA ALA A 122 -2.34 7.94 19.81
C ALA A 122 -2.99 8.88 20.86
N GLY A 123 -3.56 8.28 21.91
CA GLY A 123 -4.22 9.03 22.99
C GLY A 123 -3.23 9.90 23.79
N PRO A 124 -3.72 10.93 24.51
CA PRO A 124 -2.87 11.76 25.36
C PRO A 124 -2.19 10.87 26.42
N GLY A 125 -0.87 10.66 26.27
CA GLY A 125 -0.06 9.86 27.19
C GLY A 125 0.84 8.78 26.57
N SER A 126 0.89 8.63 25.24
CA SER A 126 1.79 7.63 24.64
C SER A 126 3.27 7.99 24.74
N GLN A 127 4.10 6.97 24.98
CA GLN A 127 5.56 7.08 25.04
C GLN A 127 6.10 7.61 23.70
N VAL A 128 6.90 8.67 23.76
CA VAL A 128 7.40 9.43 22.61
C VAL A 128 8.55 8.66 21.97
N GLY A 129 8.31 7.94 20.87
CA GLY A 129 9.36 7.24 20.14
C GLY A 129 8.83 6.36 19.00
N GLU A 130 8.56 5.08 19.30
CA GLU A 130 8.12 4.08 18.32
C GLU A 130 6.67 4.30 17.85
N GLU A 131 5.81 4.74 18.76
CA GLU A 131 4.40 5.04 18.46
C GLU A 131 4.25 6.26 17.53
N THR A 132 5.18 7.21 17.61
CA THR A 132 5.21 8.40 16.76
C THR A 132 5.43 8.04 15.29
N THR A 133 6.39 7.16 14.98
CA THR A 133 6.73 6.80 13.60
C THR A 133 5.68 5.93 12.95
N THR A 134 5.08 5.00 13.71
CA THR A 134 3.93 4.22 13.25
C THR A 134 2.74 5.12 12.96
N THR A 135 2.50 6.14 13.79
CA THR A 135 1.44 7.13 13.58
C THR A 135 1.71 8.01 12.36
N ILE A 136 2.95 8.50 12.19
CA ILE A 136 3.36 9.27 11.00
C ILE A 136 3.21 8.43 9.73
N ARG A 137 3.67 7.18 9.75
CA ARG A 137 3.52 6.22 8.65
C ARG A 137 2.05 6.07 8.27
N PHE A 138 1.19 5.82 9.26
CA PHE A 138 -0.25 5.69 9.05
C PHE A 138 -0.87 6.94 8.41
N LEU A 139 -0.48 8.14 8.86
CA LEU A 139 -0.96 9.41 8.30
C LEU A 139 -0.53 9.60 6.84
N ILE A 140 0.72 9.28 6.51
CA ILE A 140 1.22 9.37 5.14
C ILE A 140 0.50 8.36 4.25
N ASP A 141 0.36 7.11 4.71
CA ASP A 141 -0.35 6.05 3.99
C ASP A 141 -1.81 6.41 3.73
N SER A 142 -2.50 6.93 4.73
CA SER A 142 -3.90 7.36 4.61
C SER A 142 -4.03 8.49 3.60
N ARG A 143 -3.22 9.56 3.71
CA ARG A 143 -3.31 10.71 2.81
C ARG A 143 -2.96 10.34 1.38
N ARG A 144 -1.94 9.50 1.19
CA ARG A 144 -1.59 8.94 -0.11
C ARG A 144 -2.71 8.07 -0.68
N THR A 145 -3.36 7.26 0.14
CA THR A 145 -4.52 6.46 -0.28
C THR A 145 -5.65 7.34 -0.80
N PHE A 146 -5.97 8.44 -0.12
CA PHE A 146 -6.96 9.40 -0.62
C PHE A 146 -6.55 10.03 -1.96
N ILE A 147 -5.29 10.42 -2.12
CA ILE A 147 -4.76 10.93 -3.41
C ILE A 147 -4.92 9.88 -4.52
N LEU A 148 -4.63 8.61 -4.23
CA LEU A 148 -4.81 7.52 -5.19
C LEU A 148 -6.29 7.27 -5.53
N MET A 149 -7.19 7.37 -4.55
CA MET A 149 -8.63 7.26 -4.80
C MET A 149 -9.11 8.39 -5.72
N GLU A 150 -8.68 9.63 -5.47
CA GLU A 150 -8.97 10.78 -6.34
C GLU A 150 -8.41 10.57 -7.76
N PHE A 151 -7.19 10.07 -7.87
CA PHE A 151 -6.59 9.71 -9.17
C PHE A 151 -7.42 8.67 -9.93
N PHE A 152 -7.87 7.61 -9.25
CA PHE A 152 -8.71 6.60 -9.91
C PHE A 152 -10.06 7.15 -10.34
N GLN A 153 -10.67 8.02 -9.53
CA GLN A 153 -11.90 8.71 -9.93
C GLN A 153 -11.68 9.56 -11.19
N LEU A 154 -10.60 10.34 -11.20
CA LEU A 154 -10.20 11.15 -12.36
C LEU A 154 -9.98 10.29 -13.62
N LEU A 155 -9.36 9.11 -13.48
CA LEU A 155 -9.19 8.18 -14.60
C LEU A 155 -10.52 7.62 -15.10
N GLU A 156 -11.41 7.17 -14.22
CA GLU A 156 -12.72 6.65 -14.65
C GLU A 156 -13.56 7.74 -15.33
N ASP A 157 -13.56 8.96 -14.80
CA ASP A 157 -14.25 10.09 -15.41
C ASP A 157 -13.67 10.40 -16.80
N SER A 158 -12.34 10.33 -16.96
CA SER A 158 -11.66 10.56 -18.25
C SER A 158 -11.99 9.52 -19.32
N LYS A 159 -12.26 8.26 -18.93
CA LYS A 159 -12.71 7.21 -19.84
C LYS A 159 -14.13 7.47 -20.34
N ALA A 160 -14.99 7.99 -19.48
CA ALA A 160 -16.37 8.35 -19.85
C ALA A 160 -16.42 9.62 -20.71
N ARG A 161 -15.57 10.60 -20.39
CA ARG A 161 -15.44 11.86 -21.12
C ARG A 161 -13.97 12.26 -21.20
N PRO A 162 -13.36 12.31 -22.40
CA PRO A 162 -11.96 12.70 -22.55
C PRO A 162 -11.65 14.01 -21.82
N GLU A 163 -10.71 13.93 -20.88
CA GLU A 163 -10.27 15.04 -20.04
C GLU A 163 -8.93 15.57 -20.59
N PRO A 164 -8.91 16.71 -21.32
CA PRO A 164 -7.68 17.26 -21.89
C PRO A 164 -6.64 17.64 -20.82
N GLU A 165 -7.08 17.93 -19.59
CA GLU A 165 -6.21 18.29 -18.48
C GLU A 165 -5.79 17.08 -17.61
N LEU A 166 -6.05 15.84 -18.04
CA LEU A 166 -5.84 14.63 -17.24
C LEU A 166 -4.42 14.54 -16.68
N VAL A 167 -3.43 14.80 -17.53
CA VAL A 167 -2.01 14.76 -17.12
C VAL A 167 -1.68 15.90 -16.15
N SER A 168 -2.12 17.12 -16.41
CA SER A 168 -1.90 18.27 -15.52
C SER A 168 -2.53 18.07 -14.12
N LYS A 169 -3.77 17.54 -14.07
CA LYS A 169 -4.43 17.17 -12.81
C LYS A 169 -3.68 16.04 -12.10
N THR A 170 -3.21 15.04 -12.84
CA THR A 170 -2.38 13.96 -12.29
C THR A 170 -1.06 14.51 -11.72
N GLU A 171 -0.41 15.46 -12.38
CA GLU A 171 0.80 16.09 -11.87
C GLU A 171 0.56 16.84 -10.55
N ALA A 172 -0.59 17.49 -10.39
CA ALA A 172 -0.95 18.14 -9.14
C ALA A 172 -1.02 17.12 -7.98
N LEU A 173 -1.67 15.98 -8.22
CA LEU A 173 -1.71 14.86 -7.27
C LEU A 173 -0.31 14.29 -6.98
N CYS A 174 0.56 14.19 -8.00
CA CYS A 174 1.94 13.77 -7.82
C CYS A 174 2.73 14.74 -6.94
N ARG A 175 2.54 16.06 -7.10
CA ARG A 175 3.17 17.08 -6.26
C ARG A 175 2.69 17.02 -4.81
N ASP A 176 1.43 16.64 -4.58
CA ASP A 176 0.94 16.37 -3.23
C ASP A 176 1.68 15.18 -2.60
N ILE A 177 1.93 14.11 -3.36
CA ILE A 177 2.73 12.96 -2.89
C ILE A 177 4.19 13.36 -2.62
N GLU A 178 4.83 14.15 -3.48
CA GLU A 178 6.18 14.68 -3.22
C GLU A 178 6.23 15.50 -1.94
N THR A 179 5.20 16.31 -1.70
CA THR A 179 5.07 17.09 -0.48
C THR A 179 5.00 16.17 0.74
N LEU A 180 4.28 15.05 0.69
CA LEU A 180 4.24 14.08 1.79
C LEU A 180 5.61 13.43 2.07
N CYS A 181 6.36 13.12 1.01
CA CYS A 181 7.67 12.49 1.13
C CYS A 181 8.72 13.46 1.69
N THR A 182 8.59 14.76 1.40
CA THR A 182 9.53 15.81 1.83
C THR A 182 9.16 16.46 3.17
N SER A 183 7.88 16.74 3.41
CA SER A 183 7.38 17.40 4.63
C SER A 183 7.51 16.55 5.88
N SER A 184 7.57 15.23 5.72
CA SER A 184 7.78 14.27 6.81
C SER A 184 9.24 14.18 7.27
N GLY A 185 10.14 14.99 6.70
CA GLY A 185 11.57 14.89 7.01
C GLY A 185 12.20 13.60 6.50
N GLY A 186 11.57 12.92 5.53
CA GLY A 186 11.87 11.54 5.12
C GLY A 186 13.31 11.26 4.67
N LEU A 187 14.08 12.28 4.26
CA LEU A 187 15.53 12.11 4.05
C LEU A 187 16.38 12.49 5.27
N ARG A 188 15.92 13.42 6.11
CA ARG A 188 16.65 13.87 7.32
C ARG A 188 16.51 12.91 8.49
N MET A 189 15.45 12.11 8.51
CA MET A 189 15.18 11.09 9.54
C MET A 189 15.90 9.76 9.28
N ILE A 190 16.48 9.56 8.08
CA ILE A 190 17.31 8.40 7.71
C ILE A 190 18.56 8.30 8.59
N GLU A 191 19.01 9.43 9.16
CA GLU A 191 20.19 9.51 10.03
C GLU A 191 19.93 9.11 11.50
N SER A 192 18.67 8.86 11.90
CA SER A 192 18.30 8.52 13.27
C SER A 192 17.94 7.04 13.40
N ASP A 193 18.67 6.36 14.27
CA ASP A 193 18.78 4.90 14.39
C ASP A 193 17.43 4.15 14.51
N GLY A 194 17.30 3.03 13.79
CA GLY A 194 16.19 2.04 13.91
C GLY A 194 14.98 2.21 12.98
N GLN A 195 14.76 3.38 12.36
CA GLN A 195 13.53 3.64 11.58
C GLN A 195 13.75 3.85 10.07
N LEU A 196 15.01 3.71 9.64
CA LEU A 196 15.46 3.86 8.26
C LEU A 196 14.59 3.08 7.27
N TRP A 197 14.33 1.79 7.55
CA TRP A 197 13.58 0.91 6.66
C TRP A 197 12.11 1.35 6.49
N THR A 198 11.47 1.81 7.56
CA THR A 198 10.09 2.30 7.52
C THR A 198 10.00 3.56 6.68
N ILE A 199 10.90 4.51 6.91
CA ILE A 199 10.92 5.80 6.21
C ILE A 199 11.27 5.63 4.74
N ALA A 200 12.29 4.82 4.44
CA ALA A 200 12.65 4.47 3.08
C ALA A 200 11.50 3.75 2.37
N GLY A 201 10.82 2.82 3.04
CA GLY A 201 9.64 2.14 2.50
C GLY A 201 8.52 3.12 2.12
N VAL A 202 8.22 4.10 2.98
CA VAL A 202 7.23 5.16 2.68
C VAL A 202 7.61 5.91 1.42
N ALA A 203 8.85 6.37 1.35
CA ALA A 203 9.32 7.19 0.25
C ALA A 203 9.35 6.40 -1.07
N LEU A 204 9.85 5.16 -1.06
CA LEU A 204 9.86 4.28 -2.22
C LEU A 204 8.47 4.04 -2.79
N GLU A 205 7.50 3.76 -1.92
CA GLU A 205 6.10 3.60 -2.33
C GLU A 205 5.52 4.91 -2.89
N GLY A 206 5.83 6.06 -2.27
CA GLY A 206 5.36 7.38 -2.72
C GLY A 206 5.89 7.74 -4.12
N TYR A 207 7.20 7.62 -4.33
CA TYR A 207 7.81 7.87 -5.63
C TYR A 207 7.37 6.83 -6.68
N SER A 208 7.11 5.58 -6.27
CA SER A 208 6.50 4.59 -7.17
C SER A 208 5.10 5.03 -7.62
N CYS A 209 4.27 5.56 -6.71
CA CYS A 209 2.96 6.09 -7.09
C CYS A 209 3.06 7.16 -8.17
N ILE A 210 3.99 8.12 -8.03
CA ILE A 210 4.20 9.20 -9.01
C ILE A 210 4.47 8.61 -10.41
N ILE A 211 5.39 7.65 -10.49
CA ILE A 211 5.77 7.01 -11.76
C ILE A 211 4.56 6.31 -12.39
N PHE A 212 3.84 5.48 -11.63
CA PHE A 212 2.72 4.70 -12.16
C PHE A 212 1.49 5.55 -12.48
N MET A 213 1.22 6.60 -11.70
CA MET A 213 0.12 7.55 -11.97
C MET A 213 0.33 8.27 -13.30
N LEU A 214 1.50 8.89 -13.49
CA LEU A 214 1.81 9.61 -14.73
C LEU A 214 1.86 8.68 -15.93
N ARG A 215 2.45 7.49 -15.78
CA ARG A 215 2.44 6.46 -16.83
C ARG A 215 1.03 6.13 -17.30
N ARG A 216 0.09 5.97 -16.36
CA ARG A 216 -1.28 5.59 -16.66
C ARG A 216 -2.09 6.76 -17.23
N ALA A 217 -1.91 7.98 -16.70
CA ALA A 217 -2.57 9.18 -17.20
C ALA A 217 -2.17 9.51 -18.65
N ILE A 218 -0.86 9.49 -18.94
CA ILE A 218 -0.33 9.70 -20.29
C ILE A 218 -0.86 8.64 -21.25
N ARG A 219 -0.85 7.36 -20.83
CA ARG A 219 -1.38 6.26 -21.64
C ARG A 219 -2.86 6.45 -22.00
N VAL A 220 -3.70 6.79 -21.01
CA VAL A 220 -5.14 7.02 -21.24
C VAL A 220 -5.36 8.19 -22.20
N ARG A 221 -4.64 9.30 -22.00
CA ARG A 221 -4.73 10.47 -22.89
C ARG A 221 -4.29 10.14 -24.32
N SER A 222 -3.21 9.38 -24.49
CA SER A 222 -2.65 9.01 -25.80
C SER A 222 -3.42 7.87 -26.48
N GLY A 223 -4.39 7.22 -25.80
CA GLY A 223 -5.16 6.11 -26.34
C GLY A 223 -4.35 4.84 -26.59
N ILE A 224 -3.20 4.69 -25.93
CA ILE A 224 -2.26 3.58 -26.15
C ILE A 224 -2.73 2.32 -25.41
N PRO A 225 -2.76 1.13 -26.07
CA PRO A 225 -3.06 -0.15 -25.42
C PRO A 225 -2.11 -0.49 -24.25
N GLU A 226 -2.58 -1.28 -23.29
CA GLU A 226 -1.82 -1.56 -22.05
C GLU A 226 -0.52 -2.36 -22.26
N ASP A 227 -0.47 -3.15 -23.33
CA ASP A 227 0.57 -4.10 -23.73
C ASP A 227 1.73 -3.48 -24.54
N GLN A 228 1.62 -2.22 -24.94
CA GLN A 228 2.66 -1.52 -25.69
C GLN A 228 3.77 -0.97 -24.78
N GLU A 229 5.03 -1.05 -25.25
CA GLU A 229 6.23 -0.57 -24.55
C GLU A 229 6.14 0.91 -24.14
N LEU A 230 6.90 1.29 -23.10
CA LEU A 230 6.87 2.61 -22.47
C LEU A 230 7.05 3.75 -23.49
N ASP A 231 6.07 4.64 -23.51
CA ASP A 231 6.10 5.87 -24.30
C ASP A 231 7.30 6.75 -23.86
N PRO A 232 8.13 7.24 -24.80
CA PRO A 232 9.17 8.22 -24.52
C PRO A 232 8.66 9.45 -23.74
N GLU A 233 7.39 9.81 -23.90
CA GLU A 233 6.75 10.89 -23.17
C GLU A 233 6.73 10.63 -21.66
N VAL A 234 6.47 9.39 -21.24
CA VAL A 234 6.48 8.99 -19.82
C VAL A 234 7.91 9.02 -19.28
N THR A 235 8.87 8.45 -20.01
CA THR A 235 10.27 8.35 -19.54
C THR A 235 10.97 9.69 -19.47
N ASN A 236 10.57 10.66 -20.31
CA ASN A 236 11.14 12.00 -20.34
C ASN A 236 10.40 13.00 -19.43
N HIS A 237 9.31 12.58 -18.78
CA HIS A 237 8.54 13.44 -17.89
C HIS A 237 9.38 13.83 -16.65
N SER A 238 9.44 15.13 -16.34
CA SER A 238 10.31 15.66 -15.27
C SER A 238 10.05 15.03 -13.91
N LEU A 239 8.78 14.91 -13.50
CA LEU A 239 8.38 14.26 -12.25
C LEU A 239 8.77 12.77 -12.19
N VAL A 240 8.65 12.04 -13.31
CA VAL A 240 9.03 10.61 -13.38
C VAL A 240 10.54 10.46 -13.22
N LEU A 241 11.33 11.31 -13.89
CA LEU A 241 12.78 11.33 -13.77
C LEU A 241 13.23 11.69 -12.34
N ASN A 242 12.59 12.68 -11.71
CA ASN A 242 12.90 13.07 -10.34
C ASN A 242 12.56 11.96 -9.35
N ALA A 243 11.36 11.38 -9.43
CA ALA A 243 10.95 10.24 -8.61
C ALA A 243 11.90 9.05 -8.76
N SER A 244 12.33 8.76 -10.01
CA SER A 244 13.31 7.69 -10.28
C SER A 244 14.67 7.96 -9.63
N ARG A 245 15.16 9.20 -9.68
CA ARG A 245 16.41 9.59 -9.00
C ARG A 245 16.30 9.42 -7.49
N TYR A 246 15.20 9.88 -6.89
CA TYR A 246 14.99 9.72 -5.45
C TYR A 246 14.91 8.24 -5.03
N ILE A 247 14.25 7.39 -5.82
CA ILE A 247 14.26 5.93 -5.58
C ILE A 247 15.69 5.39 -5.57
N LEU A 248 16.50 5.75 -6.56
CA LEU A 248 17.90 5.30 -6.64
C LEU A 248 18.73 5.80 -5.46
N GLU A 249 18.55 7.05 -5.04
CA GLU A 249 19.22 7.63 -3.88
C GLU A 249 18.84 6.89 -2.59
N ILE A 250 17.54 6.63 -2.38
CA ILE A 250 17.06 5.88 -1.21
C ILE A 250 17.63 4.46 -1.19
N VAL A 251 17.61 3.76 -2.33
CA VAL A 251 18.17 2.40 -2.43
C VAL A 251 19.68 2.42 -2.17
N ALA A 252 20.41 3.40 -2.70
CA ALA A 252 21.85 3.54 -2.43
C ALA A 252 22.13 3.77 -0.94
N LEU A 253 21.33 4.60 -0.26
CA LEU A 253 21.42 4.82 1.19
C LEU A 253 21.14 3.53 1.96
N LEU A 254 20.09 2.79 1.60
CA LEU A 254 19.77 1.51 2.22
C LEU A 254 20.90 0.49 2.06
N LEU A 255 21.46 0.38 0.85
CA LEU A 255 22.56 -0.55 0.57
C LEU A 255 23.84 -0.18 1.33
N ALA A 256 24.12 1.12 1.51
CA ALA A 256 25.26 1.59 2.31
C ALA A 256 25.06 1.35 3.81
N ALA A 257 23.82 1.38 4.29
CA ALA A 257 23.48 1.13 5.70
C ALA A 257 23.52 -0.37 6.07
N ILE A 258 23.42 -1.28 5.10
CA ILE A 258 23.63 -2.71 5.34
C ILE A 258 25.13 -2.91 5.59
N PRO A 259 25.57 -3.35 6.80
CA PRO A 259 26.96 -3.68 7.01
C PRO A 259 27.32 -4.74 5.98
N SER A 260 28.42 -4.51 5.24
CA SER A 260 28.87 -5.41 4.17
C SER A 260 28.62 -6.83 4.62
N MET A 261 27.67 -7.53 3.99
CA MET A 261 27.56 -8.96 4.18
C MET A 261 28.88 -9.50 3.66
N GLY A 262 29.84 -9.66 4.57
CA GLY A 262 31.01 -10.47 4.34
C GLY A 262 30.45 -11.74 3.75
N THR A 263 30.80 -11.96 2.49
CA THR A 263 30.42 -13.11 1.70
C THR A 263 30.50 -14.30 2.65
N VAL A 264 29.34 -14.82 3.08
CA VAL A 264 29.30 -16.16 3.64
C VAL A 264 29.53 -17.03 2.42
N ALA A 265 30.80 -17.10 2.03
CA ALA A 265 31.32 -18.04 1.09
C ALA A 265 30.93 -19.39 1.68
N VAL A 266 29.97 -20.02 1.00
CA VAL A 266 29.68 -21.43 1.12
C VAL A 266 31.03 -22.15 1.12
N THR A 267 31.44 -22.65 2.27
CA THR A 267 32.48 -23.66 2.35
C THR A 267 31.76 -24.97 2.63
N VAL A 268 31.51 -25.65 1.51
CA VAL A 268 31.39 -27.10 1.25
C VAL A 268 30.64 -27.94 2.29
#